data_AF-A0A9C8T1R2-F1
#
_entry.id   AF-A0A9C8T1R2-F1
#
_cell.length_a   1.000
_cell.length_b   1.000
_cell.length_c   1.000
_cell.angle_alpha   90.00
_cell.angle_beta   90.00
_cell.angle_gamma   90.00
#
_symmetry.space_group_name_H-M   'P 1'
#
loop_
_entity.id
_entity.type
_entity.pdbx_description
1 polymer ?
#
loop_
_entity_poly.entity_id
_entity_poly.type
_entity_poly.pdbx_seq_one_letter_code
_entity_poly.pdbx_strand_id
1 'polypeptide(L)'
;MKTNVLRGPLIKSAIVLIIFSLLVYLTAAQPGGNVWSALGTIIVGIFRTIQFAIGLLIGVAVCLAVLIGIFLGAVAIFDRSSASRMYEGLRHAFAEQMQGLLVAMAAEKKKEPEQPMIEEISTKLKSALDAAVISARRELATVREELGSRVKALSSRLSAVEESMESAVTGEEMEKVTADVVGVNETVAGLEQGLKQVQAELAGLTAQLAELTPDRLLGDLPGRLAALEEREIPEAVDLNPLQEQVAVLQAEIVEIRQSVESLVPATMEAPEVEAGKPAAADDGKKGRAAANMEEKKGGGEHRLFSYFDDPADREKLADLVGSTLKKDMTYAQVIDFLVDRMGPELGQIITDHPSLAKDYIRQRRRSA
;
A
#
# COMPACT_ATOMS: atom_id res chain seq x y z
N MET A 1 -23.63 -10.84 37.55
CA MET A 1 -23.65 -12.09 36.76
C MET A 1 -23.44 -11.74 35.28
N LYS A 2 -22.28 -12.08 34.71
CA LYS A 2 -21.86 -11.72 33.35
C LYS A 2 -22.56 -12.63 32.32
N THR A 3 -23.59 -12.14 31.65
CA THR A 3 -24.43 -12.93 30.72
C THR A 3 -23.89 -13.06 29.28
N ASN A 4 -22.68 -12.58 28.98
CA ASN A 4 -22.14 -12.54 27.62
C ASN A 4 -20.94 -13.47 27.33
N VAL A 5 -20.43 -14.20 28.33
CA VAL A 5 -19.20 -15.01 28.18
C VAL A 5 -19.39 -16.25 27.27
N LEU A 6 -20.64 -16.72 27.12
CA LEU A 6 -20.94 -17.91 26.30
C LEU A 6 -21.26 -17.61 24.83
N ARG A 7 -21.49 -16.35 24.44
CA ARG A 7 -21.90 -16.01 23.07
C ARG A 7 -20.73 -16.13 22.07
N GLY A 8 -19.52 -15.76 22.49
CA GLY A 8 -18.32 -15.82 21.65
C GLY A 8 -18.00 -17.24 21.16
N PRO A 9 -17.87 -18.23 22.05
CA PRO A 9 -17.59 -19.61 21.66
C PRO A 9 -18.71 -20.21 20.80
N LEU A 10 -19.96 -19.83 21.06
CA LEU A 10 -21.14 -20.38 20.37
C LEU A 10 -21.28 -19.85 18.93
N ILE A 11 -20.90 -18.59 18.69
CA ILE A 11 -20.84 -18.02 17.34
C ILE A 11 -19.68 -18.66 16.56
N LYS A 12 -18.52 -18.84 17.18
CA LYS A 12 -17.35 -19.47 16.53
C LYS A 12 -17.65 -20.93 16.14
N SER A 13 -18.28 -21.71 17.02
CA SER A 13 -18.67 -23.08 16.71
C SER A 13 -19.74 -23.15 15.62
N ALA A 14 -20.72 -22.24 15.62
CA ALA A 14 -21.73 -22.16 14.56
C ALA A 14 -21.12 -21.86 13.19
N ILE A 15 -20.13 -20.95 13.10
CA ILE A 15 -19.43 -20.64 11.85
C ILE A 15 -18.65 -21.86 11.34
N VAL A 16 -17.93 -22.56 12.21
CA VAL A 16 -17.19 -23.79 11.84
C VAL A 16 -18.15 -24.88 11.34
N LEU A 17 -19.30 -25.03 11.99
CA LEU A 17 -20.31 -26.02 11.61
C LEU A 17 -20.96 -25.68 10.27
N ILE A 18 -21.21 -24.40 9.98
CA ILE A 18 -21.69 -23.94 8.67
C ILE A 18 -20.65 -24.24 7.59
N ILE A 19 -19.37 -23.92 7.82
CA ILE A 19 -18.29 -24.20 6.86
C ILE A 19 -18.20 -25.70 6.58
N PHE A 20 -18.23 -26.53 7.63
CA PHE A 20 -18.15 -27.98 7.49
C PHE A 20 -19.37 -28.56 6.76
N SER A 21 -20.57 -28.11 7.10
CA SER A 21 -21.81 -28.51 6.42
C SER A 21 -21.81 -28.13 4.94
N LEU A 22 -21.33 -26.92 4.62
CA LEU A 22 -21.18 -26.47 3.23
C LEU A 22 -20.19 -27.36 2.46
N LEU A 23 -19.09 -27.76 3.10
CA LEU A 23 -18.04 -28.60 2.51
C LEU A 23 -18.56 -30.03 2.26
N VAL A 24 -19.36 -30.59 3.17
CA VAL A 24 -20.04 -31.88 3.00
C VAL A 24 -21.10 -31.81 1.90
N TYR A 25 -21.90 -30.74 1.85
CA TYR A 25 -22.91 -30.55 0.82
C TYR A 25 -22.29 -30.47 -0.59
N LEU A 26 -21.19 -29.73 -0.72
CA LEU A 26 -20.51 -29.54 -2.01
C LEU A 26 -19.75 -30.77 -2.47
N THR A 27 -19.22 -31.57 -1.54
CA THR A 27 -18.61 -32.87 -1.89
C THR A 27 -19.66 -33.91 -2.28
N ALA A 28 -20.84 -33.90 -1.66
CA ALA A 28 -21.95 -34.80 -2.00
C ALA A 28 -22.66 -34.43 -3.32
N ALA A 29 -22.69 -33.14 -3.69
CA ALA A 29 -23.45 -32.65 -4.84
C ALA A 29 -22.72 -32.77 -6.19
N GLN A 30 -21.42 -33.12 -6.23
CA GLN A 30 -20.66 -33.22 -7.49
C GLN A 30 -20.39 -34.68 -7.90
N PRO A 31 -21.06 -35.20 -8.94
CA PRO A 31 -20.80 -36.53 -9.49
C PRO A 31 -19.50 -36.52 -10.30
N GLY A 32 -18.38 -36.80 -9.63
CA GLY A 32 -17.04 -36.89 -10.23
C GLY A 32 -15.88 -36.57 -9.27
N GLY A 33 -16.12 -36.73 -7.97
CA GLY A 33 -15.43 -36.06 -6.87
C GLY A 33 -13.90 -36.16 -6.84
N ASN A 34 -13.25 -35.03 -7.09
CA ASN A 34 -11.93 -34.73 -6.55
C ASN A 34 -12.05 -33.49 -5.65
N VAL A 35 -11.66 -33.63 -4.38
CA VAL A 35 -11.85 -32.59 -3.33
C VAL A 35 -11.18 -31.26 -3.72
N TRP A 36 -10.09 -31.34 -4.47
CA TRP A 36 -9.38 -30.18 -5.01
C TRP A 36 -10.20 -29.36 -6.02
N SER A 37 -11.00 -30.02 -6.85
CA SER A 37 -11.91 -29.34 -7.79
C SER A 37 -13.04 -28.65 -7.03
N ALA A 38 -13.56 -29.28 -5.98
CA ALA A 38 -14.58 -28.68 -5.12
C ALA A 38 -14.04 -27.49 -4.31
N LEU A 39 -12.81 -27.56 -3.82
CA LEU A 39 -12.17 -26.43 -3.14
C LEU A 39 -11.94 -25.24 -4.09
N GLY A 40 -11.51 -25.52 -5.32
CA GLY A 40 -11.35 -24.50 -6.36
C GLY A 40 -12.66 -23.78 -6.70
N THR A 41 -13.76 -24.52 -6.85
CA THR A 41 -15.08 -23.92 -7.15
C THR A 41 -15.62 -23.10 -5.97
N ILE A 42 -15.32 -23.48 -4.73
CA ILE A 42 -15.67 -22.68 -3.53
C ILE A 42 -14.92 -21.34 -3.54
N ILE A 43 -13.60 -21.36 -3.73
CA ILE A 43 -12.79 -20.13 -3.74
C ILE A 43 -13.26 -19.21 -4.86
N VAL A 44 -13.43 -19.74 -6.08
CA VAL A 44 -13.96 -18.97 -7.22
C VAL A 44 -15.37 -18.44 -6.93
N GLY A 45 -16.22 -19.23 -6.25
CA GLY A 45 -17.55 -18.82 -5.80
C GLY A 45 -17.52 -17.65 -4.82
N ILE A 46 -16.62 -17.68 -3.83
CA ILE A 46 -16.44 -16.59 -2.85
C ILE A 46 -15.97 -15.32 -3.57
N PHE A 47 -14.95 -15.43 -4.43
CA PHE A 47 -14.45 -14.29 -5.22
C PHE A 47 -15.56 -13.69 -6.09
N ARG A 48 -16.35 -14.53 -6.76
CA ARG A 48 -17.47 -14.08 -7.58
C ARG A 48 -18.57 -13.41 -6.76
N THR A 49 -18.83 -13.90 -5.54
CA THR A 49 -19.80 -13.30 -4.62
C THR A 49 -19.32 -11.93 -4.14
N ILE A 50 -18.03 -11.79 -3.81
CA ILE A 50 -17.42 -10.51 -3.45
C ILE A 50 -17.49 -9.52 -4.62
N GLN A 51 -17.13 -9.98 -5.83
CA GLN A 51 -17.24 -9.15 -7.05
C GLN A 51 -18.68 -8.73 -7.31
N PHE A 52 -19.65 -9.63 -7.13
CA PHE A 52 -21.07 -9.30 -7.26
C PHE A 52 -21.51 -8.27 -6.21
N ALA A 53 -21.07 -8.40 -4.95
CA ALA A 53 -21.38 -7.44 -3.89
C ALA A 53 -20.81 -6.04 -4.19
N ILE A 54 -19.57 -5.97 -4.68
CA ILE A 54 -18.95 -4.71 -5.12
C ILE A 54 -19.72 -4.12 -6.31
N GLY A 55 -20.04 -4.95 -7.31
CA GLY A 55 -20.82 -4.52 -8.47
C GLY A 55 -22.21 -4.01 -8.10
N LEU A 56 -22.89 -4.67 -7.17
CA LEU A 56 -24.19 -4.26 -6.65
C LEU A 56 -24.08 -2.93 -5.89
N LEU A 57 -23.04 -2.76 -5.07
CA LEU A 57 -22.80 -1.52 -4.34
C LEU A 57 -22.55 -0.34 -5.30
N ILE A 58 -21.74 -0.54 -6.34
CA ILE A 58 -21.52 0.46 -7.40
C ILE A 58 -22.83 0.74 -8.15
N GLY A 59 -23.58 -0.29 -8.53
CA GLY A 59 -24.85 -0.14 -9.24
C GLY A 59 -25.88 0.64 -8.44
N VAL A 60 -26.01 0.36 -7.15
CA VAL A 60 -26.88 1.12 -6.23
C VAL A 60 -26.43 2.57 -6.13
N ALA A 61 -25.12 2.83 -5.99
CA ALA A 61 -24.59 4.18 -5.92
C ALA A 61 -24.88 4.99 -7.21
N VAL A 62 -24.70 4.37 -8.39
CA VAL A 62 -25.02 5.00 -9.69
C VAL A 62 -26.52 5.26 -9.81
N CYS A 63 -27.37 4.30 -9.46
CA CYS A 63 -28.82 4.47 -9.48
C CYS A 63 -29.28 5.63 -8.59
N LEU A 64 -28.71 5.72 -7.39
CA LEU A 64 -29.02 6.79 -6.44
C LEU A 64 -28.55 8.15 -6.94
N ALA A 65 -27.37 8.23 -7.57
CA ALA A 65 -26.88 9.44 -8.22
C ALA A 65 -27.81 9.92 -9.35
N VAL A 66 -28.32 9.00 -10.18
CA VAL A 66 -29.29 9.32 -11.25
C VAL A 66 -30.60 9.84 -10.67
N LEU A 67 -31.15 9.18 -9.64
CA LEU A 67 -32.38 9.64 -8.98
C LEU A 67 -32.23 11.03 -8.37
N ILE A 68 -31.10 11.29 -7.70
CA ILE A 68 -30.77 12.63 -7.17
C ILE A 68 -30.69 13.65 -8.30
N GLY A 69 -30.04 13.31 -9.42
CA GLY A 69 -29.93 14.18 -10.58
C GLY A 69 -31.29 14.57 -11.17
N ILE A 70 -32.17 13.58 -11.34
CA ILE A 70 -33.54 13.82 -11.84
C ILE A 70 -34.33 14.68 -10.84
N PHE A 71 -34.23 14.38 -9.55
CA PHE A 71 -34.90 15.14 -8.49
C PHE A 71 -34.45 16.61 -8.46
N LEU A 72 -33.14 16.86 -8.45
CA LEU A 72 -32.58 18.21 -8.48
C LEU A 72 -32.91 18.94 -9.78
N GLY A 73 -32.92 18.22 -10.91
CA GLY A 73 -33.37 18.75 -12.20
C GLY A 73 -34.83 19.21 -12.16
N ALA A 74 -35.72 18.40 -11.60
CA ALA A 74 -37.12 18.77 -11.42
C ALA A 74 -37.29 20.01 -10.53
N VAL A 75 -36.61 20.06 -9.37
CA VAL A 75 -36.65 21.23 -8.48
C VAL A 75 -36.09 22.47 -9.16
N ALA A 76 -35.02 22.35 -9.95
CA ALA A 76 -34.40 23.48 -10.64
C ALA A 76 -35.32 24.14 -11.68
N ILE A 77 -36.28 23.39 -12.24
CA ILE A 77 -37.29 23.93 -13.15
C ILE A 77 -38.31 24.81 -12.40
N PHE A 78 -38.67 24.44 -11.16
CA PHE A 78 -39.63 25.20 -10.35
C PHE A 78 -38.99 26.35 -9.58
N ASP A 79 -37.85 26.12 -8.95
CA ASP A 79 -37.09 27.12 -8.21
C ASP A 79 -35.59 26.75 -8.19
N ARG A 80 -34.82 27.49 -8.99
CA ARG A 80 -33.37 27.30 -9.12
C ARG A 80 -32.62 27.57 -7.80
N SER A 81 -33.13 28.46 -6.96
CA SER A 81 -32.50 28.79 -5.67
C SER A 81 -32.73 27.71 -4.62
N SER A 82 -33.89 27.06 -4.64
CA SER A 82 -34.17 25.89 -3.81
C SER A 82 -33.30 24.70 -4.23
N ALA A 83 -33.13 24.46 -5.54
CA ALA A 83 -32.29 23.37 -6.03
C ALA A 83 -30.81 23.50 -5.61
N SER A 84 -30.25 24.71 -5.66
CA SER A 84 -28.86 24.93 -5.24
C SER A 84 -28.66 24.71 -3.73
N ARG A 85 -29.60 25.19 -2.91
CA ARG A 85 -29.58 24.98 -1.45
C ARG A 85 -29.68 23.50 -1.08
N MET A 86 -30.54 22.74 -1.77
CA MET A 86 -30.68 21.29 -1.55
C MET A 86 -29.42 20.53 -1.98
N TYR A 87 -28.78 20.94 -3.08
CA TYR A 87 -27.52 20.34 -3.51
C TYR A 87 -26.37 20.62 -2.53
N GLU A 88 -26.25 21.85 -2.04
CA GLU A 88 -25.26 22.22 -1.01
C GLU A 88 -25.48 21.42 0.27
N GLY A 89 -26.73 21.28 0.73
CA GLY A 89 -27.07 20.44 1.88
C GLY A 89 -26.67 18.96 1.69
N LEU A 90 -26.98 18.38 0.53
CA LEU A 90 -26.58 17.02 0.17
C LEU A 90 -25.05 16.86 0.15
N ARG A 91 -24.33 17.84 -0.42
CA ARG A 91 -22.87 17.84 -0.48
C ARG A 91 -22.25 17.86 0.92
N HIS A 92 -22.79 18.66 1.83
CA HIS A 92 -22.33 18.70 3.22
C HIS A 92 -22.59 17.39 3.96
N ALA A 93 -23.80 16.84 3.85
CA ALA A 93 -24.13 15.55 4.47
C ALA A 93 -23.23 14.41 3.95
N PHE A 94 -22.95 14.40 2.64
CA PHE A 94 -22.05 13.42 2.05
C PHE A 94 -20.60 13.59 2.53
N ALA A 95 -20.11 14.83 2.63
CA ALA A 95 -18.77 15.11 3.13
C ALA A 95 -18.60 14.69 4.60
N GLU A 96 -19.59 14.97 5.45
CA GLU A 96 -19.58 14.59 6.86
C GLU A 96 -19.58 13.06 7.03
N GLN A 97 -20.43 12.36 6.28
CA GLN A 97 -20.51 10.90 6.35
C GLN A 97 -19.25 10.20 5.81
N MET A 98 -18.65 10.73 4.73
CA MET A 98 -17.37 10.26 4.22
C MET A 98 -16.22 10.52 5.20
N GLN A 99 -16.22 11.67 5.88
CA GLN A 99 -15.21 11.99 6.89
C GLN A 99 -15.32 11.07 8.10
N GLY A 100 -16.54 10.78 8.58
CA GLY A 100 -16.77 9.82 9.65
C GLY A 100 -16.26 8.41 9.30
N LEU A 101 -16.50 7.97 8.06
CA LEU A 101 -16.06 6.65 7.58
C LEU A 101 -14.53 6.57 7.40
N LEU A 102 -13.89 7.64 6.90
CA LEU A 102 -12.43 7.74 6.79
C LEU A 102 -11.76 7.79 8.17
N VAL A 103 -12.33 8.52 9.13
CA VAL A 103 -11.83 8.57 10.51
C VAL A 103 -11.99 7.22 11.20
N ALA A 104 -13.11 6.51 11.00
CA ALA A 104 -13.30 5.16 11.54
C ALA A 104 -12.25 4.17 11.00
N MET A 105 -12.01 4.17 9.68
CA MET A 105 -10.97 3.33 9.08
C MET A 105 -9.54 3.75 9.48
N ALA A 106 -9.30 5.04 9.73
CA ALA A 106 -8.02 5.53 10.23
C ALA A 106 -7.81 5.23 11.72
N ALA A 107 -8.87 5.26 12.52
CA ALA A 107 -8.84 4.93 13.95
C ALA A 107 -8.58 3.43 14.18
N GLU A 108 -9.06 2.57 13.29
CA GLU A 108 -8.73 1.13 13.32
C GLU A 108 -7.23 0.85 13.10
N LYS A 109 -6.51 1.74 12.39
CA LYS A 109 -5.05 1.69 12.25
C LYS A 109 -4.27 2.30 13.41
N LYS A 110 -4.94 3.00 14.34
CA LYS A 110 -4.31 3.83 15.38
C LYS A 110 -4.66 3.43 16.81
N LYS A 111 -5.16 2.22 17.05
CA LYS A 111 -5.07 1.63 18.39
C LYS A 111 -3.62 1.21 18.66
N GLU A 112 -3.04 1.88 19.64
CA GLU A 112 -1.62 1.98 19.98
C GLU A 112 -0.92 0.66 20.35
N PRO A 113 0.43 0.69 20.30
CA PRO A 113 1.31 -0.45 20.49
C PRO A 113 1.70 -0.59 21.96
N GLU A 114 1.32 -1.71 22.58
CA GLU A 114 2.08 -2.27 23.69
C GLU A 114 2.73 -3.56 23.20
N GLN A 115 4.03 -3.49 22.84
CA GLN A 115 5.09 -4.40 23.29
C GLN A 115 6.34 -4.31 22.38
N PRO A 116 7.53 -3.96 22.94
CA PRO A 116 8.81 -4.01 22.21
C PRO A 116 9.22 -5.43 21.76
N MET A 117 8.53 -6.48 22.25
CA MET A 117 8.74 -7.86 21.83
C MET A 117 8.30 -8.14 20.38
N ILE A 118 7.27 -7.45 19.88
CA ILE A 118 6.73 -7.75 18.54
C ILE A 118 7.61 -7.13 17.45
N GLU A 119 8.27 -5.99 17.69
CA GLU A 119 9.25 -5.46 16.74
C GLU A 119 10.49 -6.35 16.66
N GLU A 120 10.97 -6.90 17.78
CA GLU A 120 12.09 -7.84 17.77
C GLU A 120 11.73 -9.16 17.05
N ILE A 121 10.51 -9.67 17.26
CA ILE A 121 10.02 -10.86 16.55
C ILE A 121 9.79 -10.53 15.06
N SER A 122 9.25 -9.36 14.72
CA SER A 122 9.03 -8.93 13.34
C SER A 122 10.34 -8.74 12.58
N THR A 123 11.35 -8.14 13.22
CA THR A 123 12.68 -7.95 12.63
C THR A 123 13.41 -9.27 12.46
N LYS A 124 13.36 -10.16 13.46
CA LYS A 124 13.89 -11.54 13.33
C LYS A 124 13.18 -12.33 12.24
N LEU A 125 11.85 -12.24 12.17
CA LEU A 125 11.06 -12.93 11.16
C LEU A 125 11.35 -12.40 9.76
N LYS A 126 11.42 -11.07 9.59
CA LYS A 126 11.82 -10.45 8.32
C LYS A 126 13.22 -10.88 7.91
N SER A 127 14.19 -10.88 8.84
CA SER A 127 15.55 -11.32 8.52
C SER A 127 15.64 -12.80 8.16
N ALA A 128 14.87 -13.66 8.82
CA ALA A 128 14.83 -15.09 8.52
C ALA A 128 14.14 -15.36 7.17
N LEU A 129 13.07 -14.61 6.89
CA LEU A 129 12.36 -14.68 5.62
C LEU A 129 13.22 -14.16 4.46
N ASP A 130 13.90 -13.03 4.65
CA ASP A 130 14.81 -12.47 3.65
C ASP A 130 16.00 -13.41 3.39
N ALA A 131 16.56 -14.02 4.44
CA ALA A 131 17.61 -15.03 4.29
C ALA A 131 17.13 -16.27 3.50
N ALA A 132 15.93 -16.77 3.80
CA ALA A 132 15.32 -17.90 3.09
C ALA A 132 14.95 -17.55 1.63
N VAL A 133 14.51 -16.33 1.37
CA VAL A 133 14.21 -15.85 0.00
C VAL A 133 15.50 -15.68 -0.81
N ILE A 134 16.57 -15.18 -0.18
CA ILE A 134 17.88 -15.05 -0.84
C ILE A 134 18.49 -16.42 -1.15
N SER A 135 18.39 -17.40 -0.24
CA SER A 135 18.89 -18.76 -0.51
C SER A 135 18.10 -19.42 -1.64
N ALA A 136 16.77 -19.36 -1.60
CA ALA A 136 15.90 -19.89 -2.66
C ALA A 136 16.18 -19.20 -4.02
N ARG A 137 16.45 -17.88 -4.04
CA ARG A 137 16.84 -17.19 -5.28
C ARG A 137 18.18 -17.65 -5.84
N ARG A 138 19.15 -18.01 -4.98
CA ARG A 138 20.44 -18.56 -5.44
C ARG A 138 20.28 -19.96 -6.02
N GLU A 139 19.54 -20.83 -5.36
CA GLU A 139 19.25 -22.18 -5.86
C GLU A 139 18.50 -22.13 -7.20
N LEU A 140 17.52 -21.23 -7.33
CA LEU A 140 16.83 -21.02 -8.60
C LEU A 140 17.76 -20.50 -9.71
N ALA A 141 18.74 -19.65 -9.36
CA ALA A 141 19.73 -19.14 -10.31
C ALA A 141 20.68 -20.25 -10.79
N THR A 142 21.16 -21.12 -9.89
CA THR A 142 22.02 -22.26 -10.27
C THR A 142 21.27 -23.25 -11.15
N VAL A 143 20.01 -23.56 -10.83
CA VAL A 143 19.15 -24.41 -11.66
C VAL A 143 18.92 -23.78 -13.04
N ARG A 144 18.70 -22.46 -13.11
CA ARG A 144 18.54 -21.75 -14.39
C ARG A 144 19.79 -21.81 -15.25
N GLU A 145 20.96 -21.69 -14.64
CA GLU A 145 22.25 -21.78 -15.34
C GLU A 145 22.50 -23.21 -15.85
N GLU A 146 22.17 -24.23 -15.05
CA GLU A 146 22.26 -25.63 -15.46
C GLU A 146 21.28 -25.99 -16.59
N LEU A 147 20.02 -25.53 -16.51
CA LEU A 147 19.09 -25.69 -17.63
C LEU A 147 19.61 -24.97 -18.89
N GLY A 148 20.18 -23.77 -18.73
CA GLY A 148 20.77 -23.01 -19.82
C GLY A 148 21.93 -23.73 -20.51
N SER A 149 22.81 -24.38 -19.74
CA SER A 149 23.92 -25.16 -20.28
C SER A 149 23.43 -26.42 -21.01
N ARG A 150 22.44 -27.12 -20.44
CA ARG A 150 21.81 -28.29 -21.08
C ARG A 150 21.08 -27.95 -22.37
N VAL A 151 20.37 -26.82 -22.43
CA VAL A 151 19.72 -26.34 -23.67
C VAL A 151 20.75 -25.99 -24.73
N LYS A 152 21.87 -25.34 -24.37
CA LYS A 152 22.96 -25.08 -25.31
C LYS A 152 23.59 -26.38 -25.84
N ALA A 153 23.80 -27.37 -24.98
CA ALA A 153 24.32 -28.67 -25.38
C ALA A 153 23.35 -29.43 -26.29
N LEU A 154 22.04 -29.34 -26.03
CA LEU A 154 21.02 -29.88 -26.93
C LEU A 154 21.02 -29.17 -28.28
N SER A 155 21.13 -27.83 -28.28
CA SER A 155 21.18 -27.06 -29.51
C SER A 155 22.39 -27.41 -30.36
N SER A 156 23.58 -27.58 -29.76
CA SER A 156 24.77 -27.98 -30.52
C SER A 156 24.67 -29.41 -31.05
N ARG A 157 24.05 -30.32 -30.29
CA ARG A 157 23.78 -31.69 -30.76
C ARG A 157 22.76 -31.70 -31.89
N LEU A 158 21.71 -30.87 -31.81
CA LEU A 158 20.71 -30.77 -32.87
C LEU A 158 21.35 -30.26 -34.16
N SER A 159 22.18 -29.22 -34.09
CA SER A 159 22.91 -28.72 -35.27
C SER A 159 23.88 -29.76 -35.85
N ALA A 160 24.56 -30.55 -35.01
CA ALA A 160 25.41 -31.64 -35.47
C ALA A 160 24.60 -32.75 -36.16
N VAL A 161 23.41 -33.06 -35.65
CA VAL A 161 22.47 -34.01 -36.28
C VAL A 161 21.95 -33.47 -37.60
N GLU A 162 21.59 -32.18 -37.69
CA GLU A 162 21.16 -31.53 -38.93
C GLU A 162 22.25 -31.54 -40.00
N GLU A 163 23.49 -31.20 -39.62
CA GLU A 163 24.66 -31.24 -40.53
C GLU A 163 24.99 -32.67 -41.01
N SER A 164 24.88 -33.65 -40.10
CA SER A 164 25.00 -35.07 -40.43
C SER A 164 23.86 -35.56 -41.33
N MET A 165 22.65 -35.00 -41.19
CA MET A 165 21.50 -35.33 -42.05
C MET A 165 21.64 -34.74 -43.46
N GLU A 166 22.24 -33.56 -43.60
CA GLU A 166 22.53 -32.96 -44.91
C GLU A 166 23.64 -33.72 -45.67
N SER A 167 24.57 -34.37 -44.97
CA SER A 167 25.62 -35.20 -45.60
C SER A 167 25.20 -36.64 -45.89
N ALA A 168 24.21 -37.18 -45.17
CA ALA A 168 23.86 -38.59 -45.21
C ALA A 168 23.01 -39.00 -46.44
N VAL A 169 23.68 -39.53 -47.46
CA VAL A 169 23.06 -40.35 -48.55
C VAL A 169 23.55 -41.81 -48.51
N THR A 170 24.40 -42.22 -47.56
CA THR A 170 24.95 -43.58 -47.48
C THR A 170 24.81 -44.24 -46.11
N GLY A 171 24.55 -45.56 -46.10
CA GLY A 171 24.11 -46.33 -44.92
C GLY A 171 25.05 -46.39 -43.71
N GLU A 172 26.35 -46.09 -43.87
CA GLU A 172 27.31 -45.99 -42.75
C GLU A 172 27.07 -44.74 -41.87
N GLU A 173 26.57 -43.64 -42.45
CA GLU A 173 26.29 -42.41 -41.69
C GLU A 173 24.95 -42.48 -40.94
N MET A 174 24.05 -43.38 -41.34
CA MET A 174 22.78 -43.63 -40.65
C MET A 174 22.97 -44.24 -39.25
N GLU A 175 24.01 -45.05 -39.07
CA GLU A 175 24.40 -45.60 -37.76
C GLU A 175 24.89 -44.48 -36.82
N LYS A 176 25.60 -43.48 -37.37
CA LYS A 176 26.05 -42.30 -36.63
C LYS A 176 24.89 -41.38 -36.23
N VAL A 177 23.94 -41.11 -37.14
CA VAL A 177 22.71 -40.38 -36.83
C VAL A 177 21.90 -41.10 -35.74
N THR A 178 21.83 -42.44 -35.80
CA THR A 178 21.14 -43.23 -34.77
C THR A 178 21.83 -43.09 -33.41
N ALA A 179 23.16 -43.10 -33.37
CA ALA A 179 23.93 -42.86 -32.14
C ALA A 179 23.70 -41.45 -31.57
N ASP A 180 23.65 -40.43 -32.43
CA ASP A 180 23.42 -39.04 -32.00
C ASP A 180 21.97 -38.83 -31.50
N VAL A 181 20.97 -39.45 -32.13
CA VAL A 181 19.57 -39.42 -31.67
C VAL A 181 19.42 -40.11 -30.31
N VAL A 182 20.13 -41.22 -30.08
CA VAL A 182 20.19 -41.86 -28.75
C VAL A 182 20.82 -40.91 -27.73
N GLY A 183 21.90 -40.22 -28.09
CA GLY A 183 22.52 -39.20 -27.23
C GLY A 183 21.59 -38.04 -26.90
N VAL A 184 20.82 -37.53 -27.87
CA VAL A 184 19.80 -36.49 -27.63
C VAL A 184 18.72 -37.00 -26.67
N ASN A 185 18.25 -38.23 -26.87
CA ASN A 185 17.25 -38.84 -26.00
C ASN A 185 17.73 -38.99 -24.54
N GLU A 186 19.00 -39.35 -24.33
CA GLU A 186 19.60 -39.38 -22.99
C GLU A 186 19.64 -37.99 -22.35
N THR A 187 19.96 -36.93 -23.11
CA THR A 187 19.94 -35.56 -22.57
C THR A 187 18.54 -35.05 -22.26
N VAL A 188 17.53 -35.45 -23.04
CA VAL A 188 16.12 -35.15 -22.76
C VAL A 188 15.66 -35.87 -21.49
N ALA A 189 16.00 -37.15 -21.33
CA ALA A 189 15.72 -37.90 -20.10
C ALA A 189 16.38 -37.25 -18.88
N GLY A 190 17.63 -36.79 -19.01
CA GLY A 190 18.32 -36.04 -17.96
C GLY A 190 17.62 -34.72 -17.59
N LEU A 191 17.09 -33.99 -18.57
CA LEU A 191 16.29 -32.77 -18.35
C LEU A 191 14.98 -33.06 -17.62
N GLU A 192 14.29 -34.13 -18.02
CA GLU A 192 13.06 -34.56 -17.34
C GLU A 192 13.32 -34.91 -15.87
N GLN A 193 14.46 -35.57 -15.61
CA GLN A 193 14.89 -35.89 -14.24
C GLN A 193 15.22 -34.62 -13.44
N GLY A 194 15.93 -33.65 -14.02
CA GLY A 194 16.21 -32.37 -13.39
C GLY A 194 14.92 -31.58 -13.07
N LEU A 195 13.94 -31.60 -13.98
CA LEU A 195 12.65 -30.94 -13.80
C LEU A 195 11.84 -31.59 -12.66
N LYS A 196 11.88 -32.92 -12.54
CA LYS A 196 11.32 -33.66 -11.39
C LYS A 196 12.00 -33.30 -10.08
N GLN A 197 13.32 -33.10 -10.09
CA GLN A 197 14.07 -32.69 -8.92
C GLN A 197 13.70 -31.27 -8.47
N VAL A 198 13.60 -30.32 -9.40
CA VAL A 198 13.11 -28.96 -9.13
C VAL A 198 11.70 -28.99 -8.57
N GLN A 199 10.82 -29.84 -9.13
CA GLN A 199 9.45 -29.99 -8.63
C GLN A 199 9.42 -30.54 -7.20
N ALA A 200 10.31 -31.47 -6.86
CA ALA A 200 10.44 -32.01 -5.51
C ALA A 200 10.99 -30.97 -4.52
N GLU A 201 11.99 -30.17 -4.92
CA GLU A 201 12.53 -29.07 -4.10
C GLU A 201 11.48 -27.97 -3.87
N LEU A 202 10.68 -27.64 -4.89
CA LEU A 202 9.58 -26.69 -4.77
C LEU A 202 8.49 -27.20 -3.81
N ALA A 203 8.17 -28.49 -3.87
CA ALA A 203 7.26 -29.13 -2.93
C ALA A 203 7.82 -29.12 -1.49
N GLY A 204 9.14 -29.35 -1.34
CA GLY A 204 9.84 -29.25 -0.06
C GLY A 204 9.82 -27.84 0.54
N LEU A 205 10.12 -26.82 -0.26
CA LEU A 205 10.02 -25.41 0.14
C LEU A 205 8.58 -25.04 0.50
N THR A 206 7.59 -25.54 -0.25
CA THR A 206 6.17 -25.31 0.06
C THR A 206 5.79 -25.95 1.40
N ALA A 207 6.31 -27.15 1.70
CA ALA A 207 6.11 -27.80 3.00
C ALA A 207 6.80 -27.04 4.15
N GLN A 208 8.02 -26.53 3.93
CA GLN A 208 8.71 -25.67 4.91
C GLN A 208 7.95 -24.35 5.15
N LEU A 209 7.36 -23.77 4.10
CA LEU A 209 6.51 -22.59 4.21
C LEU A 209 5.21 -22.89 4.97
N ALA A 210 4.65 -24.09 4.79
CA ALA A 210 3.48 -24.54 5.54
C ALA A 210 3.81 -24.83 7.02
N GLU A 211 5.04 -25.25 7.35
CA GLU A 211 5.50 -25.32 8.75
C GLU A 211 5.71 -23.94 9.38
N LEU A 212 6.04 -22.93 8.58
CA LEU A 212 6.07 -21.51 8.95
C LEU A 212 4.67 -20.87 8.94
N THR A 213 3.61 -21.67 9.15
CA THR A 213 2.26 -21.13 9.28
C THR A 213 2.16 -20.19 10.49
N PRO A 214 1.35 -19.12 10.38
CA PRO A 214 1.18 -18.13 11.43
C PRO A 214 0.73 -18.76 12.76
N ASP A 215 0.07 -19.92 12.77
CA ASP A 215 -0.33 -20.61 14.01
C ASP A 215 0.85 -21.10 14.86
N ARG A 216 1.98 -21.47 14.24
CA ARG A 216 3.21 -21.83 14.98
C ARG A 216 4.02 -20.60 15.39
N LEU A 217 4.03 -19.57 14.54
CA LEU A 217 4.79 -18.32 14.78
C LEU A 217 4.12 -17.38 15.77
N LEU A 218 2.78 -17.37 15.81
CA LEU A 218 2.01 -16.60 16.78
C LEU A 218 1.95 -17.31 18.15
N GLY A 219 2.32 -18.59 18.22
CA GLY A 219 2.39 -19.36 19.46
C GLY A 219 1.15 -19.21 20.34
N ASP A 220 1.33 -19.31 21.65
CA ASP A 220 0.29 -19.12 22.67
C ASP A 220 -0.08 -17.64 22.89
N LEU A 221 0.03 -16.77 21.86
CA LEU A 221 -0.54 -15.43 21.92
C LEU A 221 -2.04 -15.43 22.29
N PRO A 222 -2.86 -16.40 21.83
CA PRO A 222 -4.24 -16.52 22.30
C PRO A 222 -4.33 -16.80 23.80
N GLY A 223 -3.48 -17.66 24.36
CA GLY A 223 -3.47 -17.95 25.80
C GLY A 223 -2.86 -16.83 26.64
N ARG A 224 -1.84 -16.13 26.13
CA ARG A 224 -1.28 -14.92 26.78
C ARG A 224 -2.27 -13.76 26.76
N LEU A 225 -3.06 -13.62 25.69
CA LEU A 225 -4.16 -12.66 25.63
C LEU A 225 -5.27 -13.05 26.61
N ALA A 226 -5.63 -14.33 26.69
CA ALA A 226 -6.59 -14.82 27.68
C ALA A 226 -6.10 -14.62 29.13
N ALA A 227 -4.81 -14.84 29.42
CA ALA A 227 -4.22 -14.61 30.73
C ALA A 227 -4.11 -13.12 31.10
N LEU A 228 -3.94 -12.24 30.11
CA LEU A 228 -4.01 -10.78 30.29
C LEU A 228 -5.45 -10.30 30.51
N GLU A 229 -6.43 -10.95 29.86
CA GLU A 229 -7.85 -10.66 30.03
C GLU A 229 -8.39 -11.20 31.38
N GLU A 230 -7.78 -12.25 31.93
CA GLU A 230 -8.03 -12.77 33.29
C GLU A 230 -7.36 -11.95 34.41
N ARG A 231 -6.33 -11.15 34.10
CA ARG A 231 -5.83 -10.13 35.03
C ARG A 231 -6.87 -9.02 35.10
N GLU A 232 -7.77 -9.15 36.06
CA GLU A 232 -8.72 -8.10 36.45
C GLU A 232 -8.00 -6.75 36.56
N ILE A 233 -8.46 -5.81 35.74
CA ILE A 233 -8.19 -4.37 35.87
C ILE A 233 -8.43 -4.03 37.35
N PRO A 234 -7.45 -3.46 38.08
CA PRO A 234 -7.70 -3.01 39.43
C PRO A 234 -8.89 -2.05 39.40
N GLU A 235 -9.83 -2.32 40.30
CA GLU A 235 -11.02 -1.55 40.61
C GLU A 235 -10.92 -0.08 40.21
N ALA A 236 -11.93 0.40 39.47
CA ALA A 236 -12.02 1.75 38.91
C ALA A 236 -11.28 2.77 39.79
N VAL A 237 -10.13 3.25 39.29
CA VAL A 237 -9.33 4.28 39.95
C VAL A 237 -10.29 5.41 40.29
N ASP A 238 -10.43 5.69 41.58
CA ASP A 238 -11.31 6.75 42.06
C ASP A 238 -10.84 8.07 41.43
N LEU A 239 -11.64 8.60 40.51
CA LEU A 239 -11.30 9.82 39.76
C LEU A 239 -11.63 11.09 40.55
N ASN A 240 -12.33 10.97 41.68
CA ASN A 240 -12.66 12.07 42.58
C ASN A 240 -11.44 12.92 43.00
N PRO A 241 -10.29 12.35 43.43
CA PRO A 241 -9.11 13.15 43.78
C PRO A 241 -8.52 13.94 42.60
N LEU A 242 -8.61 13.43 41.37
CA LEU A 242 -8.18 14.15 40.17
C LEU A 242 -9.16 15.27 39.83
N GLN A 243 -10.46 15.04 40.02
CA GLN A 243 -11.49 16.06 39.83
C GLN A 243 -11.34 17.21 40.84
N GLU A 244 -10.97 16.91 42.08
CA GLU A 244 -10.70 17.90 43.13
C GLU A 244 -9.43 18.71 42.82
N GLN A 245 -8.35 18.07 42.36
CA GLN A 245 -7.13 18.77 41.93
C GLN A 245 -7.37 19.69 40.72
N VAL A 246 -8.21 19.28 39.76
CA VAL A 246 -8.59 20.13 38.62
C VAL A 246 -9.40 21.34 39.08
N ALA A 247 -10.30 21.17 40.06
CA ALA A 247 -11.07 22.28 40.62
C ALA A 247 -10.17 23.29 41.35
N VAL A 248 -9.18 22.82 42.11
CA VAL A 248 -8.18 23.67 42.79
C VAL A 248 -7.34 24.45 41.77
N LEU A 249 -6.84 23.79 40.73
CA LEU A 249 -6.06 24.44 39.67
C LEU A 249 -6.89 25.48 38.90
N GLN A 250 -8.17 25.22 38.65
CA GLN A 250 -9.06 26.22 38.03
C GLN A 250 -9.27 27.45 38.91
N ALA A 251 -9.36 27.27 40.23
CA ALA A 251 -9.47 28.38 41.18
C ALA A 251 -8.18 29.23 41.20
N GLU A 252 -7.00 28.60 41.23
CA GLU A 252 -5.71 29.28 41.19
C GLU A 252 -5.51 30.08 39.88
N ILE A 253 -5.95 29.54 38.73
CA ILE A 253 -5.90 30.26 37.45
C ILE A 253 -6.75 31.54 37.48
N VAL A 254 -7.94 31.50 38.11
CA VAL A 254 -8.80 32.68 38.24
C VAL A 254 -8.17 33.72 39.17
N GLU A 255 -7.58 33.29 40.28
CA GLU A 255 -6.90 34.17 41.24
C GLU A 255 -5.66 34.84 40.63
N ILE A 256 -4.85 34.09 39.87
CA ILE A 256 -3.71 34.64 39.13
C ILE A 256 -4.19 35.66 38.10
N ARG A 257 -5.30 35.38 37.39
CA ARG A 257 -5.83 36.32 36.39
C ARG A 257 -6.29 37.64 37.03
N GLN A 258 -6.96 37.58 38.18
CA GLN A 258 -7.37 38.78 38.92
C GLN A 258 -6.15 39.53 39.50
N SER A 259 -5.13 38.81 39.95
CA SER A 259 -3.87 39.41 40.42
C SER A 259 -3.13 40.11 39.28
N VAL A 260 -3.09 39.51 38.08
CA VAL A 260 -2.51 40.13 36.88
C VAL A 260 -3.30 41.37 36.45
N GLU A 261 -4.63 41.31 36.49
CA GLU A 261 -5.50 42.43 36.09
C GLU A 261 -5.46 43.60 37.08
N SER A 262 -5.23 43.34 38.37
CA SER A 262 -5.01 44.40 39.38
C SER A 262 -3.60 44.99 39.37
N LEU A 263 -2.63 44.29 38.78
CA LEU A 263 -1.24 44.77 38.62
C LEU A 263 -0.98 45.52 37.31
N VAL A 264 -1.97 45.62 36.41
CA VAL A 264 -1.89 46.45 35.20
C VAL A 264 -2.71 47.73 35.40
N PRO A 265 -2.12 48.83 35.90
CA PRO A 265 -2.81 50.11 35.97
C PRO A 265 -3.03 50.67 34.56
N ALA A 266 -4.28 51.08 34.31
CA ALA A 266 -4.71 51.87 33.16
C ALA A 266 -3.88 53.16 33.03
N THR A 267 -2.82 53.10 32.23
CA THR A 267 -2.09 54.27 31.77
C THR A 267 -1.62 54.00 30.36
N MET A 268 -2.42 54.39 29.38
CA MET A 268 -1.99 55.09 28.16
C MET A 268 -3.25 55.68 27.50
N GLU A 269 -3.68 56.83 28.03
CA GLU A 269 -4.44 57.81 27.26
C GLU A 269 -3.51 58.53 26.28
N ALA A 270 -4.04 58.79 25.09
CA ALA A 270 -3.42 59.49 23.97
C ALA A 270 -3.18 60.99 24.26
N PRO A 271 -2.37 61.65 23.41
CA PRO A 271 -2.81 62.97 22.93
C PRO A 271 -2.61 63.18 21.42
N GLU A 272 -3.65 63.74 20.79
CA GLU A 272 -3.57 64.54 19.54
C GLU A 272 -3.09 65.97 19.87
N VAL A 273 -2.18 66.56 19.06
CA VAL A 273 -2.25 67.95 18.51
C VAL A 273 -1.26 68.07 17.32
N GLU A 274 -1.69 68.82 16.29
CA GLU A 274 -1.08 69.12 14.98
C GLU A 274 0.25 69.93 14.92
N ALA A 275 0.88 69.80 13.74
CA ALA A 275 1.59 70.80 12.91
C ALA A 275 3.03 71.28 13.26
N GLY A 276 3.98 71.03 12.32
CA GLY A 276 5.03 72.02 11.99
C GLY A 276 6.46 71.58 11.61
N LYS A 277 6.67 70.97 10.43
CA LYS A 277 7.84 71.13 9.50
C LYS A 277 9.29 70.70 9.95
N PRO A 278 10.28 70.55 9.03
CA PRO A 278 10.92 69.25 8.78
C PRO A 278 12.46 69.21 8.89
N ALA A 279 13.03 68.03 9.17
CA ALA A 279 14.41 67.65 8.87
C ALA A 279 14.47 66.11 8.86
N ALA A 280 14.57 65.48 7.68
CA ALA A 280 15.81 65.02 7.06
C ALA A 280 16.36 63.72 7.66
N ALA A 281 16.34 62.68 6.81
CA ALA A 281 17.11 61.43 6.85
C ALA A 281 16.92 60.49 8.05
N ASP A 282 16.42 59.28 7.79
CA ASP A 282 17.29 58.11 7.56
C ASP A 282 16.58 56.79 7.95
N ASP A 283 16.70 55.82 7.04
CA ASP A 283 16.57 54.36 7.15
C ASP A 283 15.60 53.65 8.11
N GLY A 284 14.85 52.67 7.56
CA GLY A 284 14.39 51.52 8.36
C GLY A 284 13.08 50.80 8.00
N LYS A 285 12.68 50.68 6.74
CA LYS A 285 11.48 49.88 6.36
C LYS A 285 11.82 48.38 6.24
N LYS A 286 11.51 47.58 7.28
CA LYS A 286 11.26 46.11 7.21
C LYS A 286 9.84 45.89 7.77
N GLY A 287 8.83 45.41 7.06
CA GLY A 287 8.84 44.47 5.93
C GLY A 287 8.57 43.05 6.45
N ARG A 288 7.33 42.76 6.88
CA ARG A 288 6.87 41.38 7.09
C ARG A 288 5.92 41.03 5.96
N ALA A 289 6.50 40.66 4.84
CA ALA A 289 5.80 40.17 3.67
C ALA A 289 5.36 38.72 3.91
N ALA A 290 4.05 38.50 3.85
CA ALA A 290 3.49 37.18 3.58
C ALA A 290 3.98 36.76 2.19
N ALA A 291 4.64 35.60 2.12
CA ALA A 291 5.12 35.01 0.88
C ALA A 291 3.92 34.49 0.06
N ASN A 292 3.27 35.41 -0.65
CA ASN A 292 2.55 35.11 -1.88
C ASN A 292 3.62 34.90 -2.95
N MET A 293 3.95 33.64 -3.22
CA MET A 293 4.88 33.29 -4.28
C MET A 293 4.10 33.34 -5.60
N GLU A 294 4.11 34.51 -6.23
CA GLU A 294 3.74 34.68 -7.63
C GLU A 294 4.58 33.71 -8.48
N GLU A 295 3.93 32.73 -9.11
CA GLU A 295 4.44 32.01 -10.27
C GLU A 295 4.67 33.02 -11.40
N LYS A 296 5.83 33.69 -11.37
CA LYS A 296 6.38 34.33 -12.55
C LYS A 296 6.63 33.24 -13.59
N LYS A 297 5.95 33.36 -14.73
CA LYS A 297 6.28 32.73 -16.03
C LYS A 297 7.68 33.18 -16.52
N GLY A 298 8.71 32.90 -15.74
CA GLY A 298 10.10 32.96 -16.20
C GLY A 298 10.56 31.53 -16.41
N GLY A 299 11.17 31.24 -17.56
CA GLY A 299 11.75 29.93 -17.89
C GLY A 299 12.96 29.56 -17.02
N GLY A 300 12.88 29.80 -15.70
CA GLY A 300 13.86 29.34 -14.74
C GLY A 300 13.75 27.83 -14.57
N GLU A 301 14.91 27.18 -14.46
CA GLU A 301 15.02 25.76 -14.15
C GLU A 301 14.25 25.43 -12.87
N HIS A 302 13.53 24.31 -12.87
CA HIS A 302 12.77 23.85 -11.71
C HIS A 302 13.73 23.57 -10.53
N ARG A 303 13.29 23.85 -9.29
CA ARG A 303 14.10 23.68 -8.06
C ARG A 303 14.66 22.26 -7.86
N LEU A 304 14.05 21.25 -8.47
CA LEU A 304 14.56 19.88 -8.45
C LEU A 304 15.92 19.76 -9.13
N PHE A 305 16.19 20.58 -10.15
CA PHE A 305 17.43 20.52 -10.92
C PHE A 305 18.66 21.07 -10.19
N SER A 306 18.49 21.80 -9.09
CA SER A 306 19.64 22.24 -8.27
C SER A 306 20.35 21.10 -7.56
N TYR A 307 19.74 19.91 -7.52
CA TYR A 307 20.32 18.71 -6.92
C TYR A 307 21.02 17.80 -7.93
N PHE A 308 20.98 18.14 -9.22
CA PHE A 308 21.65 17.39 -10.28
C PHE A 308 22.86 18.18 -10.75
N ASP A 309 24.06 17.65 -10.50
CA ASP A 309 25.31 18.32 -10.89
C ASP A 309 25.54 18.23 -12.41
N ASP A 310 25.19 17.11 -13.04
CA ASP A 310 25.37 16.88 -14.46
C ASP A 310 24.16 17.39 -15.29
N PRO A 311 24.35 18.26 -16.29
CA PRO A 311 23.28 18.66 -17.20
C PRO A 311 22.66 17.50 -17.99
N ALA A 312 23.42 16.44 -18.29
CA ALA A 312 22.90 15.27 -19.01
C ALA A 312 21.83 14.53 -18.21
N ASP A 313 22.00 14.46 -16.88
CA ASP A 313 21.02 13.83 -16.00
C ASP A 313 19.74 14.65 -15.88
N ARG A 314 19.84 15.98 -15.94
CA ARG A 314 18.68 16.88 -15.95
C ARG A 314 17.84 16.67 -17.21
N GLU A 315 18.50 16.53 -18.37
CA GLU A 315 17.85 16.26 -19.66
C GLU A 315 17.18 14.88 -19.65
N LYS A 316 17.90 13.84 -19.20
CA LYS A 316 17.36 12.49 -19.05
C LYS A 316 16.13 12.44 -18.15
N LEU A 317 16.14 13.17 -17.02
CA LEU A 317 14.99 13.28 -16.13
C LEU A 317 13.80 13.95 -16.83
N ALA A 318 14.05 15.02 -17.58
CA ALA A 318 13.01 15.72 -18.34
C ALA A 318 12.36 14.83 -19.40
N ASP A 319 13.16 14.04 -20.13
CA ASP A 319 12.70 13.10 -21.14
C ASP A 319 11.88 11.96 -20.52
N LEU A 320 12.35 11.40 -19.41
CA LEU A 320 11.63 10.35 -18.70
C LEU A 320 10.28 10.86 -18.20
N VAL A 321 10.23 12.03 -17.56
CA VAL A 321 8.97 12.64 -17.14
C VAL A 321 8.05 12.87 -18.35
N GLY A 322 8.56 13.43 -19.44
CA GLY A 322 7.80 13.62 -20.69
C GLY A 322 7.22 12.32 -21.25
N SER A 323 7.97 11.21 -21.17
CA SER A 323 7.51 9.89 -21.61
C SER A 323 6.37 9.33 -20.74
N THR A 324 6.34 9.67 -19.45
CA THR A 324 5.28 9.22 -18.53
C THR A 324 3.97 9.99 -18.69
N LEU A 325 4.02 11.23 -19.21
CA LEU A 325 2.82 12.03 -19.46
C LEU A 325 1.86 11.37 -20.46
N LYS A 326 2.38 10.57 -21.39
CA LYS A 326 1.58 9.85 -22.40
C LYS A 326 0.92 8.56 -21.88
N LYS A 327 1.20 8.15 -20.64
CA LYS A 327 0.87 6.80 -20.13
C LYS A 327 -0.15 6.78 -18.98
N ASP A 328 -0.83 7.90 -18.69
CA ASP A 328 -1.83 8.02 -17.60
C ASP A 328 -1.39 7.46 -16.23
N MET A 329 -0.09 7.56 -15.93
CA MET A 329 0.46 7.03 -14.67
C MET A 329 0.10 7.92 -13.48
N THR A 330 -0.11 7.34 -12.30
CA THR A 330 -0.27 8.08 -11.03
C THR A 330 1.06 8.70 -10.59
N TYR A 331 1.04 9.73 -9.75
CA TYR A 331 2.27 10.39 -9.28
C TYR A 331 3.26 9.42 -8.60
N ALA A 332 2.75 8.43 -7.84
CA ALA A 332 3.59 7.42 -7.21
C ALA A 332 4.27 6.53 -8.25
N GLN A 333 3.50 6.01 -9.21
CA GLN A 333 4.03 5.19 -10.31
C GLN A 333 5.05 5.95 -11.16
N VAL A 334 4.85 7.25 -11.38
CA VAL A 334 5.84 8.09 -12.09
C VAL A 334 7.13 8.18 -11.27
N ILE A 335 7.06 8.42 -9.96
CA ILE A 335 8.25 8.50 -9.10
C ILE A 335 9.00 7.16 -9.10
N ASP A 336 8.30 6.04 -8.88
CA ASP A 336 8.93 4.71 -8.87
C ASP A 336 9.59 4.40 -10.23
N PHE A 337 8.94 4.77 -11.34
CA PHE A 337 9.50 4.62 -12.68
C PHE A 337 10.75 5.49 -12.90
N LEU A 338 10.76 6.72 -12.38
CA LEU A 338 11.92 7.60 -12.47
C LEU A 338 13.10 7.06 -11.66
N VAL A 339 12.86 6.57 -10.44
CA VAL A 339 13.89 5.98 -9.59
C VAL A 339 14.51 4.75 -10.26
N ASP A 340 13.69 3.87 -10.82
CA ASP A 340 14.15 2.66 -11.55
C ASP A 340 15.01 3.01 -12.78
N ARG A 341 14.64 4.05 -13.53
CA ARG A 341 15.33 4.42 -14.79
C ARG A 341 16.53 5.35 -14.63
N MET A 342 16.57 6.12 -13.55
CA MET A 342 17.69 7.03 -13.25
C MET A 342 18.86 6.29 -12.59
N GLY A 343 18.63 5.12 -11.99
CA GLY A 343 19.66 4.35 -11.29
C GLY A 343 19.75 4.72 -9.80
N PRO A 344 20.56 4.00 -9.01
CA PRO A 344 20.53 4.09 -7.55
C PRO A 344 20.91 5.48 -7.01
N GLU A 345 21.95 6.12 -7.57
CA GLU A 345 22.44 7.42 -7.07
C GLU A 345 21.46 8.56 -7.39
N LEU A 346 21.03 8.67 -8.64
CA LEU A 346 20.09 9.71 -9.07
C LEU A 346 18.66 9.45 -8.59
N GLY A 347 18.28 8.17 -8.45
CA GLY A 347 17.01 7.76 -7.86
C GLY A 347 16.92 8.12 -6.38
N GLN A 348 18.04 8.13 -5.65
CA GLN A 348 18.07 8.58 -4.26
C GLN A 348 17.67 10.06 -4.14
N ILE A 349 18.17 10.93 -5.03
CA ILE A 349 17.82 12.37 -5.06
C ILE A 349 16.31 12.57 -5.21
N ILE A 350 15.66 11.78 -6.08
CA ILE A 350 14.22 11.83 -6.30
C ILE A 350 13.45 11.34 -5.06
N THR A 351 13.98 10.31 -4.41
CA THR A 351 13.39 9.69 -3.21
C THR A 351 13.52 10.57 -1.97
N ASP A 352 14.63 11.30 -1.85
CA ASP A 352 14.90 12.26 -0.77
C ASP A 352 14.04 13.53 -0.90
N HIS A 353 13.61 13.86 -2.13
CA HIS A 353 12.84 15.06 -2.43
C HIS A 353 11.52 14.77 -3.18
N PRO A 354 10.60 13.99 -2.60
CA PRO A 354 9.39 13.54 -3.28
C PRO A 354 8.39 14.68 -3.55
N SER A 355 8.40 15.74 -2.74
CA SER A 355 7.59 16.94 -2.97
C SER A 355 8.05 17.70 -4.21
N LEU A 356 9.36 17.93 -4.35
CA LEU A 356 9.94 18.60 -5.51
C LEU A 356 9.75 17.77 -6.80
N ALA A 357 9.87 16.44 -6.72
CA ALA A 357 9.56 15.57 -7.83
C ALA A 357 8.09 15.70 -8.27
N LYS A 358 7.15 15.70 -7.32
CA LYS A 358 5.71 15.90 -7.63
C LYS A 358 5.42 17.27 -8.24
N ASP A 359 6.02 18.32 -7.73
CA ASP A 359 5.83 19.68 -8.24
C ASP A 359 6.35 19.79 -9.69
N TYR A 360 7.50 19.18 -9.98
CA TYR A 360 8.03 19.13 -11.34
C TYR A 360 7.10 18.38 -12.30
N ILE A 361 6.60 17.20 -11.89
CA ILE A 361 5.64 16.42 -12.69
C ILE A 361 4.37 17.23 -12.94
N ARG A 362 3.87 17.96 -11.93
CA ARG A 362 2.69 18.83 -12.06
C ARG A 362 2.96 20.00 -13.03
N GLN A 363 4.13 20.62 -12.95
CA GLN A 363 4.52 21.68 -13.88
C GLN A 363 4.58 21.16 -15.32
N ARG A 364 5.16 19.98 -15.53
CA ARG A 364 5.21 19.32 -16.85
C ARG A 364 3.83 18.94 -17.37
N ARG A 365 2.92 18.47 -16.53
CA ARG A 365 1.51 18.21 -16.90
C ARG A 365 0.71 19.46 -17.27
N ARG A 366 1.06 20.62 -16.72
CA ARG A 366 0.42 21.90 -17.06
C ARG A 366 0.95 22.52 -18.36
N SER A 367 2.14 22.09 -18.79
CA SER A 367 2.84 22.65 -19.97
C SER A 367 2.83 21.75 -21.20
N ALA A 368 2.56 20.46 -21.02
CA ALA A 368 2.14 19.53 -22.07
C ALA A 368 0.65 19.74 -22.39
#